data_AF-A0A1I1VMD6-F1
#
_entry.id   AF-A0A1I1VMD6-F1
#
_cell.length_a   1.000
_cell.length_b   1.000
_cell.length_c   1.000
_cell.angle_alpha   90.00
_cell.angle_beta   90.00
_cell.angle_gamma   90.00
#
_symmetry.space_group_name_H-M   'P 1'
#
loop_
_entity.id
_entity.type
_entity.pdbx_description
1 polymer ?
#
loop_
_entity_poly.entity_id
_entity_poly.type
_entity_poly.pdbx_seq_one_letter_code
_entity_poly.pdbx_strand_id
1 'polypeptide(L)'
;MSKYAHSSLIRAYTVDFKREALRMLSTGRTLREVTNLMGVSISTLTRWKGEEVARNQPDNSRIPVGKHRVYDTSVKEKALQQIQAGQSIGVLSKTMNVPTHILYNWQHNAQIISDFPTSSDRSTSQRQGAAILRRPSDVPTPGVPLPPVLEKTPELDITPLRKQATVSMQRITRKRYDEEFKQRAIKKLVAGRRMDKVAKGMGVPENTLRKWLSHQDVGGESNSLPL
;
A
#
# COMPACT_ATOMS: atom_id res chain seq x y z
N MET A 1 28.30 -22.28 -20.06
CA MET A 1 27.16 -23.22 -19.95
C MET A 1 26.58 -23.12 -18.53
N SER A 2 25.44 -22.46 -18.38
CA SER A 2 24.84 -22.17 -17.07
C SER A 2 23.95 -23.33 -16.61
N LYS A 3 24.39 -24.08 -15.58
CA LYS A 3 23.69 -25.26 -15.03
C LYS A 3 22.96 -24.93 -13.72
N TYR A 4 21.97 -24.04 -13.76
CA TYR A 4 21.12 -23.78 -12.58
C TYR A 4 19.64 -23.76 -12.95
N ALA A 5 19.14 -24.93 -13.37
CA ALA A 5 17.71 -25.22 -13.27
C ALA A 5 17.41 -25.58 -11.80
N HIS A 6 17.27 -24.56 -10.94
CA HIS A 6 16.75 -24.77 -9.59
C HIS A 6 15.24 -24.94 -9.67
N SER A 7 14.85 -26.18 -9.91
CA SER A 7 13.49 -26.67 -9.68
C SER A 7 13.12 -26.43 -8.23
N SER A 8 12.30 -25.40 -7.98
CA SER A 8 11.71 -25.03 -6.70
C SER A 8 10.67 -26.04 -6.23
N LEU A 9 11.06 -27.31 -6.12
CA LEU A 9 10.35 -28.26 -5.27
C LEU A 9 10.52 -27.74 -3.84
N ILE A 10 9.39 -27.52 -3.15
CA ILE A 10 9.35 -27.11 -1.75
C ILE A 10 9.92 -28.27 -0.92
N ARG A 11 11.25 -28.39 -0.87
CA ARG A 11 11.93 -29.34 0.01
C ARG A 11 11.78 -28.80 1.42
N ALA A 12 11.02 -29.52 2.25
CA ALA A 12 11.01 -29.28 3.68
C ALA A 12 12.42 -29.55 4.21
N TYR A 13 13.08 -28.52 4.72
CA TYR A 13 14.39 -28.66 5.37
C TYR A 13 14.19 -29.22 6.77
N THR A 14 15.03 -30.18 7.18
CA THR A 14 14.99 -30.72 8.54
C THR A 14 15.44 -29.66 9.55
N VAL A 15 15.00 -29.82 10.81
CA VAL A 15 15.35 -28.88 11.90
C VAL A 15 16.87 -28.86 12.13
N ASP A 16 17.53 -30.02 12.07
CA ASP A 16 18.97 -30.13 12.27
C ASP A 16 19.75 -29.46 11.14
N PHE A 17 19.29 -29.60 9.91
CA PHE A 17 19.87 -28.92 8.76
C PHE A 17 19.76 -27.39 8.89
N LYS A 18 18.61 -26.89 9.33
CA LYS A 18 18.41 -25.47 9.64
C LYS A 18 19.35 -24.99 10.75
N ARG A 19 19.50 -25.76 11.84
CA ARG A 19 20.40 -25.42 12.95
C ARG A 19 21.85 -25.33 12.49
N GLU A 20 22.32 -26.28 11.70
CA GLU A 20 23.70 -26.28 11.20
C GLU A 20 23.96 -25.08 10.27
N ALA A 21 23.02 -24.75 9.38
CA ALA A 21 23.12 -23.56 8.55
C ALA A 21 23.23 -22.27 9.37
N LEU A 22 22.42 -22.15 10.43
CA LEU A 22 22.46 -21.00 11.33
C LEU A 22 23.75 -20.95 12.17
N ARG A 23 24.27 -22.11 12.59
CA ARG A 23 25.55 -22.23 13.29
C ARG A 23 26.71 -21.76 12.40
N MET A 24 26.72 -22.13 11.13
CA MET A 24 27.74 -21.63 10.19
C MET A 24 27.72 -20.09 10.07
N LEU A 25 26.53 -19.50 10.01
CA LEU A 25 26.37 -18.04 9.98
C LEU A 25 26.83 -17.38 11.29
N SER A 26 26.58 -18.00 12.46
CA SER A 26 27.04 -17.46 13.74
C SER A 26 28.56 -17.57 13.90
N THR A 27 29.20 -18.56 13.29
CA THR A 27 30.67 -18.67 13.23
C THR A 27 31.35 -17.69 12.26
N GLY A 28 30.59 -16.78 11.64
CA GLY A 28 31.14 -15.70 10.81
C GLY A 28 31.17 -16.00 9.31
N ARG A 29 30.66 -17.16 8.85
CA ARG A 29 30.53 -17.41 7.41
C ARG A 29 29.49 -16.49 6.79
N THR A 30 29.73 -16.07 5.56
CA THR A 30 28.80 -15.24 4.80
C THR A 30 27.62 -16.06 4.28
N LEU A 31 26.47 -15.41 4.05
CA LEU A 31 25.28 -16.05 3.47
C LEU A 31 25.58 -16.75 2.13
N ARG A 32 26.47 -16.19 1.32
CA ARG A 32 26.84 -16.71 0.01
C ARG A 32 27.66 -18.00 0.12
N GLU A 33 28.59 -18.07 1.07
CA GLU A 33 29.37 -19.29 1.32
C GLU A 33 28.48 -20.42 1.81
N VAL A 34 27.58 -20.14 2.75
CA VAL A 34 26.64 -21.14 3.28
C VAL A 34 25.67 -21.61 2.18
N THR A 35 25.21 -20.70 1.32
CA THR A 35 24.38 -21.03 0.15
C THR A 35 25.08 -22.01 -0.78
N ASN A 36 26.33 -21.71 -1.15
CA ASN A 36 27.13 -22.55 -2.04
C ASN A 36 27.43 -23.92 -1.42
N LEU A 37 27.66 -23.96 -0.11
CA LEU A 37 28.01 -25.20 0.59
C LEU A 37 26.80 -26.12 0.81
N MET A 38 25.65 -25.56 1.18
CA MET A 38 24.47 -26.33 1.61
C MET A 38 23.38 -26.42 0.54
N GLY A 39 23.51 -25.69 -0.57
CA GLY A 39 22.49 -25.67 -1.63
C GLY A 39 21.19 -24.96 -1.22
N VAL A 40 21.25 -24.06 -0.24
CA VAL A 40 20.09 -23.33 0.30
C VAL A 40 20.07 -21.92 -0.25
N SER A 41 18.93 -21.44 -0.74
CA SER A 41 18.84 -20.07 -1.25
C SER A 41 19.13 -19.02 -0.16
N ILE A 42 19.76 -17.91 -0.56
CA ILE A 42 20.04 -16.77 0.34
C ILE A 42 18.75 -16.29 1.02
N SER A 43 17.63 -16.20 0.29
CA SER A 43 16.34 -15.78 0.83
C SER A 43 15.86 -16.69 1.97
N THR A 44 16.06 -18.01 1.83
CA THR A 44 15.73 -18.99 2.87
C THR A 44 16.60 -18.79 4.11
N LEU A 45 17.92 -18.61 3.94
CA LEU A 45 18.85 -18.36 5.04
C LEU A 45 18.52 -17.05 5.78
N THR A 46 18.22 -15.98 5.05
CA THR A 46 17.82 -14.69 5.62
C THR A 46 16.54 -14.82 6.43
N ARG A 47 15.55 -15.53 5.91
CA ARG A 47 14.31 -15.82 6.64
C ARG A 47 14.58 -16.58 7.94
N TRP A 48 15.38 -17.66 7.88
CA TRP A 48 15.73 -18.44 9.07
C TRP A 48 16.48 -17.62 10.12
N LYS A 49 17.42 -16.77 9.68
CA LYS A 49 18.15 -15.85 10.57
C LYS A 49 17.18 -14.89 11.25
N GLY A 50 16.22 -14.32 10.51
CA GLY A 50 15.17 -13.48 11.07
C GLY A 50 14.31 -14.22 12.11
N GLU A 51 13.91 -15.45 11.82
CA GLU A 51 13.14 -16.31 12.75
C GLU A 51 13.94 -16.70 14.00
N GLU A 52 15.27 -16.87 13.90
CA GLU A 52 16.17 -17.14 15.03
C GLU A 52 16.32 -15.90 15.93
N VAL A 53 16.57 -14.74 15.34
CA VAL A 53 16.63 -13.46 16.06
C VAL A 53 15.29 -13.16 16.73
N ALA A 54 14.18 -13.37 16.02
CA ALA A 54 12.85 -13.17 16.58
C ALA A 54 12.53 -14.13 17.74
N ARG A 55 13.12 -15.34 17.76
CA ARG A 55 12.99 -16.29 18.88
C ARG A 55 13.87 -15.93 20.07
N ASN A 56 15.06 -15.40 19.82
CA ASN A 56 16.04 -15.07 20.87
C ASN A 56 15.87 -13.65 21.44
N GLN A 57 15.05 -12.79 20.82
CA GLN A 57 14.68 -11.51 21.43
C GLN A 57 13.69 -11.73 22.58
N PRO A 58 13.95 -11.18 23.79
CA PRO A 58 12.97 -11.15 24.85
C PRO A 58 11.74 -10.37 24.37
N ASP A 59 10.57 -10.87 24.74
CA ASP A 59 9.22 -10.57 24.23
C ASP A 59 8.84 -9.08 24.11
N ASN A 60 9.65 -8.17 24.66
CA ASN A 60 9.38 -6.74 24.72
C ASN A 60 9.70 -5.94 23.43
N SER A 61 10.36 -6.55 22.43
CA SER A 61 10.65 -5.89 21.13
C SER A 61 9.88 -6.46 19.94
N ARG A 62 9.04 -7.49 20.14
CA ARG A 62 8.15 -8.00 19.11
C ARG A 62 6.99 -7.02 18.92
N ILE A 63 7.15 -6.01 18.09
CA ILE A 63 5.99 -5.33 17.50
C ILE A 63 5.28 -6.40 16.64
N PRO A 64 4.06 -6.83 16.99
CA PRO A 64 3.36 -7.87 16.25
C PRO A 64 3.20 -7.41 14.81
N VAL A 65 3.77 -8.16 13.86
CA VAL A 65 3.55 -7.96 12.43
C VAL A 65 2.08 -8.27 12.17
N GLY A 66 1.22 -7.26 12.26
CA GLY A 66 -0.24 -7.39 12.12
C GLY A 66 -1.07 -6.51 13.06
N LYS A 67 -0.50 -5.96 14.14
CA LYS A 67 -1.18 -4.89 14.88
C LYS A 67 -0.58 -3.56 14.45
N HIS A 68 -1.25 -2.87 13.52
CA HIS A 68 -0.92 -1.49 13.21
C HIS A 68 -0.87 -0.71 14.52
N ARG A 69 0.27 -0.10 14.82
CA ARG A 69 0.41 0.76 15.99
C ARG A 69 -0.55 1.93 15.78
N VAL A 70 -1.64 1.93 16.54
CA VAL A 70 -2.60 3.04 16.57
C VAL A 70 -1.97 4.10 17.45
N TYR A 71 -1.79 5.30 16.88
CA TYR A 71 -1.32 6.45 17.62
C TYR A 71 -2.54 7.28 18.00
N ASP A 72 -2.57 7.74 19.25
CA ASP A 72 -3.63 8.64 19.70
C ASP A 72 -3.65 9.93 18.86
N THR A 73 -4.84 10.46 18.64
CA THR A 73 -5.04 11.69 17.86
C THR A 73 -4.25 12.86 18.44
N SER A 74 -4.13 12.94 19.77
CA SER A 74 -3.34 13.96 20.46
C SER A 74 -1.85 13.92 20.12
N VAL A 75 -1.29 12.71 19.95
CA VAL A 75 0.10 12.51 19.53
C VAL A 75 0.29 13.01 18.10
N LYS A 76 -0.67 12.72 17.21
CA LYS A 76 -0.65 13.20 15.82
C LYS A 76 -0.73 14.71 15.73
N GLU A 77 -1.64 15.35 16.46
CA GLU A 77 -1.81 16.81 16.46
C GLU A 77 -0.56 17.53 16.97
N LYS A 78 -0.01 17.08 18.11
CA LYS A 78 1.22 17.64 18.67
C LYS A 78 2.41 17.48 17.72
N ALA A 79 2.52 16.34 17.05
CA ALA A 79 3.55 16.10 16.06
C ALA A 79 3.42 17.07 14.86
N LEU A 80 2.22 17.26 14.34
CA LEU A 80 1.96 18.19 13.24
C LEU A 80 2.27 19.64 13.62
N GLN A 81 1.88 20.06 14.83
CA GLN A 81 2.19 21.40 15.33
C GLN A 81 3.70 21.63 15.43
N GLN A 82 4.47 20.65 15.91
CA GLN A 82 5.93 20.74 16.00
C GLN A 82 6.61 20.74 14.61
N ILE A 83 6.07 19.98 13.64
CA ILE A 83 6.53 20.02 12.24
C ILE A 83 6.28 21.40 11.64
N GLN A 84 5.10 21.99 11.87
CA GLN A 84 4.76 23.35 11.40
C GLN A 84 5.65 24.42 12.04
N ALA A 85 6.05 24.23 13.30
CA ALA A 85 7.03 25.07 13.98
C ALA A 85 8.48 24.88 13.46
N GLY A 86 8.69 24.04 12.44
CA GLY A 86 9.99 23.83 11.80
C GLY A 86 10.89 22.79 12.47
N GLN A 87 10.37 22.00 13.42
CA GLN A 87 11.18 20.93 14.01
C GLN A 87 11.45 19.80 13.00
N SER A 88 12.67 19.25 13.07
CA SER A 88 13.06 18.12 12.22
C SER A 88 12.29 16.85 12.61
N ILE A 89 11.70 16.20 11.60
CA ILE A 89 11.00 14.91 11.72
C ILE A 89 11.90 13.84 12.36
N GLY A 90 13.21 13.87 12.10
CA GLY A 90 14.16 12.92 12.67
C GLY A 90 14.32 13.07 14.19
N VAL A 91 14.27 14.31 14.70
CA VAL A 91 14.32 14.61 16.14
C VAL A 91 13.00 14.19 16.78
N LEU A 92 11.88 14.58 16.17
CA LEU A 92 10.53 14.21 16.60
C LEU A 92 10.33 12.70 16.72
N SER A 93 10.85 11.96 15.75
CA SER A 93 10.75 10.50 15.72
C SER A 93 11.35 9.86 16.97
N LYS A 94 12.51 10.35 17.41
CA LYS A 94 13.18 9.90 18.63
C LYS A 94 12.43 10.35 19.88
N THR A 95 12.01 11.62 19.93
CA THR A 95 11.33 12.20 21.10
C THR A 95 9.97 11.56 21.38
N MET A 96 9.18 11.29 20.33
CA MET A 96 7.81 10.79 20.45
C MET A 96 7.71 9.27 20.26
N ASN A 97 8.83 8.60 19.96
CA ASN A 97 8.88 7.17 19.63
C ASN A 97 7.91 6.80 18.47
N VAL A 98 7.79 7.69 17.48
CA VAL A 98 6.98 7.51 16.28
C VAL A 98 7.92 7.34 15.09
N PRO A 99 7.82 6.27 14.27
CA PRO A 99 8.66 6.11 13.09
C PRO A 99 8.54 7.28 12.11
N THR A 100 9.66 7.70 11.53
CA THR A 100 9.73 8.84 10.61
C THR A 100 8.73 8.76 9.46
N HIS A 101 8.55 7.58 8.85
CA HIS A 101 7.61 7.39 7.73
C HIS A 101 6.14 7.66 8.10
N ILE A 102 5.76 7.46 9.36
CA ILE A 102 4.41 7.78 9.85
C ILE A 102 4.23 9.30 9.96
N LEU A 103 5.24 10.00 10.49
CA LEU A 103 5.25 11.45 10.58
C LEU A 103 5.17 12.11 9.19
N TYR A 104 5.93 11.59 8.21
CA TYR A 104 5.84 12.04 6.81
C TYR A 104 4.44 11.83 6.24
N ASN A 105 3.82 10.67 6.49
CA ASN A 105 2.47 10.39 6.01
C ASN A 105 1.43 11.33 6.66
N TRP A 106 1.58 11.64 7.94
CA TRP A 106 0.70 12.62 8.60
C TRP A 106 0.85 14.02 8.02
N GLN A 107 2.09 14.49 7.81
CA GLN A 107 2.35 15.80 7.20
C GLN A 107 1.75 15.88 5.79
N HIS A 108 1.99 14.85 4.96
CA HIS A 108 1.51 14.81 3.58
C HIS A 108 -0.03 14.80 3.52
N ASN A 109 -0.70 13.99 4.35
CA ASN A 109 -2.15 13.97 4.40
C ASN A 109 -2.75 15.28 4.93
N ALA A 110 -2.08 15.96 5.86
CA ALA A 110 -2.52 17.27 6.34
C ALA A 110 -2.43 18.34 5.23
N GLN A 111 -1.38 18.30 4.40
CA GLN A 111 -1.22 19.20 3.25
C GLN A 111 -2.28 18.94 2.16
N ILE A 112 -2.58 17.67 1.86
CA ILE A 112 -3.64 17.33 0.91
C ILE A 112 -5.01 17.88 1.37
N ILE A 113 -5.27 17.86 2.66
CA ILE A 113 -6.52 18.40 3.24
C ILE A 113 -6.53 19.93 3.20
N SER A 114 -5.39 20.61 3.38
CA SER A 114 -5.33 22.07 3.27
C SER A 114 -5.50 22.57 1.83
N ASP A 115 -5.03 21.80 0.85
CA ASP A 115 -5.05 22.19 -0.57
C ASP A 115 -6.44 22.01 -1.21
N PHE A 116 -7.30 21.21 -0.60
CA PHE A 116 -8.69 21.04 -1.00
C PHE A 116 -9.61 21.39 0.17
N PRO A 117 -10.12 22.64 0.27
CA PRO A 117 -11.18 22.95 1.22
C PRO A 117 -12.38 22.07 0.88
N THR A 118 -12.54 20.99 1.65
CA THR A 118 -13.67 20.10 1.52
C THR A 118 -14.86 20.89 2.03
N SER A 119 -15.65 21.39 1.08
CA SER A 119 -16.96 22.02 1.28
C SER A 119 -17.89 21.04 2.02
N SER A 120 -17.72 20.97 3.34
CA SER A 120 -18.55 20.19 4.26
C SER A 120 -19.29 21.09 5.27
N ASP A 121 -19.24 22.41 5.09
CA ASP A 121 -20.22 23.33 5.66
C ASP A 121 -21.53 23.27 4.85
N ARG A 122 -22.21 22.14 4.97
CA ARG A 122 -23.67 22.04 4.79
C ARG A 122 -24.25 21.40 6.04
N SER A 123 -24.27 22.16 7.14
CA SER A 123 -25.29 21.99 8.17
C SER A 123 -25.38 23.22 9.06
N THR A 124 -26.62 23.67 9.24
CA THR A 124 -27.08 24.70 10.19
C THR A 124 -27.06 26.14 9.68
N SER A 125 -27.77 26.39 8.57
CA SER A 125 -28.39 27.70 8.34
C SER A 125 -29.67 27.78 9.18
N GLN A 126 -29.48 28.10 10.46
CA GLN A 126 -30.53 28.53 11.36
C GLN A 126 -30.92 29.96 10.97
N ARG A 127 -32.18 30.12 10.60
CA ARG A 127 -32.90 31.38 10.42
C ARG A 127 -32.40 32.47 11.37
N GLN A 128 -31.82 33.54 10.82
CA GLN A 128 -32.15 34.91 11.22
C GLN A 128 -32.08 35.80 9.98
N GLY A 129 -33.26 36.12 9.44
CA GLY A 129 -33.41 37.31 8.62
C GLY A 129 -33.52 38.51 9.54
N ALA A 130 -32.62 39.46 9.39
CA ALA A 130 -32.86 40.84 9.76
C ALA A 130 -31.91 41.73 8.96
N ALA A 131 -32.49 42.80 8.44
CA ALA A 131 -31.93 43.83 7.60
C ALA A 131 -30.57 44.37 8.09
N ILE A 132 -29.78 44.89 7.16
CA ILE A 132 -29.40 46.32 7.12
C ILE A 132 -28.74 46.63 5.76
N LEU A 133 -29.31 47.63 5.09
CA LEU A 133 -28.70 48.38 4.01
C LEU A 133 -27.28 48.84 4.37
N ARG A 134 -26.31 48.70 3.47
CA ARG A 134 -25.54 49.86 2.97
C ARG A 134 -24.76 49.52 1.71
N ARG A 135 -25.07 50.29 0.68
CA ARG A 135 -24.38 50.46 -0.60
C ARG A 135 -23.20 51.45 -0.40
N PRO A 136 -22.55 51.90 -1.48
CA PRO A 136 -21.27 51.47 -2.05
C PRO A 136 -20.11 52.43 -1.68
N SER A 137 -18.87 52.11 -2.06
CA SER A 137 -17.94 53.15 -2.52
C SER A 137 -16.77 52.58 -3.30
N ASP A 138 -16.70 53.03 -4.54
CA ASP A 138 -15.55 52.98 -5.43
C ASP A 138 -14.31 53.60 -4.78
N VAL A 139 -13.16 52.94 -4.98
CA VAL A 139 -11.87 53.64 -5.10
C VAL A 139 -11.11 52.96 -6.25
N PRO A 140 -11.03 53.58 -7.43
CA PRO A 140 -10.04 53.22 -8.43
C PRO A 140 -8.71 53.86 -8.01
N THR A 141 -7.72 53.06 -7.64
CA THR A 141 -6.34 53.55 -7.45
C THR A 141 -5.68 53.67 -8.83
N PRO A 142 -5.32 54.87 -9.31
CA PRO A 142 -4.48 55.03 -10.48
C PRO A 142 -3.01 55.13 -10.03
N GLY A 143 -2.12 54.37 -10.67
CA GLY A 143 -0.69 54.70 -10.66
C GLY A 143 0.22 53.78 -9.86
N VAL A 144 0.18 52.47 -10.12
CA VAL A 144 1.38 51.63 -9.93
C VAL A 144 2.02 51.45 -11.31
N PRO A 145 3.19 52.05 -11.57
CA PRO A 145 3.98 51.77 -12.76
C PRO A 145 4.45 50.32 -12.69
N LEU A 146 4.01 49.51 -13.64
CA LEU A 146 4.53 48.16 -13.85
C LEU A 146 6.01 48.26 -14.26
N PRO A 147 6.91 47.45 -13.69
CA PRO A 147 8.29 47.38 -14.15
C PRO A 147 8.37 46.81 -15.57
N PRO A 148 9.37 47.24 -16.36
CA PRO A 148 9.53 46.81 -17.75
C PRO A 148 9.80 45.31 -17.84
N VAL A 149 9.03 44.67 -18.72
CA VAL A 149 9.18 43.29 -19.17
C VAL A 149 10.59 43.10 -19.73
N LEU A 150 11.39 42.32 -19.01
CA LEU A 150 12.69 41.84 -19.47
C LEU A 150 12.45 40.59 -20.31
N GLU A 151 12.35 40.81 -21.63
CA GLU A 151 12.43 39.77 -22.63
C GLU A 151 13.81 39.07 -22.60
N LYS A 152 13.79 37.81 -23.03
CA LYS A 152 14.92 36.93 -23.41
C LYS A 152 15.42 35.98 -22.33
N THR A 153 14.58 35.01 -21.99
CA THR A 153 15.06 33.64 -21.74
C THR A 153 15.16 32.87 -23.06
N PRO A 154 16.31 32.29 -23.41
CA PRO A 154 16.41 31.36 -24.54
C PRO A 154 15.58 30.11 -24.24
N GLU A 155 14.65 29.85 -25.14
CA GLU A 155 13.79 28.68 -25.24
C GLU A 155 14.69 27.44 -25.42
N LEU A 156 15.03 26.79 -24.31
CA LEU A 156 15.61 25.44 -24.35
C LEU A 156 14.48 24.49 -24.71
N ASP A 157 14.46 24.11 -25.98
CA ASP A 157 13.63 23.06 -26.56
C ASP A 157 13.95 21.71 -25.89
N ILE A 158 13.25 21.43 -24.80
CA ILE A 158 13.24 20.14 -24.12
C ILE A 158 11.86 19.50 -24.26
N THR A 159 11.49 19.06 -25.46
CA THR A 159 10.86 17.72 -25.64
C THR A 159 10.80 17.32 -27.12
N PRO A 160 11.06 16.03 -27.48
CA PRO A 160 10.18 14.96 -27.03
C PRO A 160 10.89 13.61 -26.82
N LEU A 161 11.39 13.35 -25.60
CA LEU A 161 11.72 11.98 -25.17
C LEU A 161 10.65 11.41 -24.24
N ARG A 162 9.37 11.58 -24.60
CA ARG A 162 8.23 10.95 -23.92
C ARG A 162 7.41 10.10 -24.89
N LYS A 163 8.10 9.16 -25.54
CA LYS A 163 7.47 8.03 -26.24
C LYS A 163 8.12 6.75 -25.74
N GLN A 164 7.64 6.23 -24.60
CA GLN A 164 7.68 4.83 -24.16
C GLN A 164 7.43 4.71 -22.64
N ALA A 165 6.27 5.16 -22.17
CA ALA A 165 5.73 4.74 -20.87
C ALA A 165 4.22 4.95 -20.80
N THR A 166 3.50 4.73 -21.90
CA THR A 166 2.10 4.34 -21.85
C THR A 166 2.05 2.82 -21.91
N VAL A 167 2.65 2.17 -20.91
CA VAL A 167 2.14 0.86 -20.51
C VAL A 167 0.73 1.15 -20.05
N SER A 168 -0.20 0.77 -20.91
CA SER A 168 -1.62 0.69 -20.73
C SER A 168 -1.97 0.23 -19.31
N MET A 169 -2.08 1.18 -18.38
CA MET A 169 -2.95 1.06 -17.23
C MET A 169 -4.38 1.04 -17.77
N GLN A 170 -4.77 -0.08 -18.39
CA GLN A 170 -6.16 -0.44 -18.52
C GLN A 170 -6.67 -0.45 -17.08
N ARG A 171 -7.33 0.65 -16.70
CA ARG A 171 -8.12 0.71 -15.47
C ARG A 171 -8.92 -0.58 -15.49
N ILE A 172 -8.61 -1.48 -14.56
CA ILE A 172 -9.34 -2.74 -14.38
C ILE A 172 -10.74 -2.30 -13.95
N THR A 173 -11.58 -1.99 -14.93
CA THR A 173 -12.99 -1.76 -14.70
C THR A 173 -13.48 -3.07 -14.12
N ARG A 174 -13.98 -3.01 -12.89
CA ARG A 174 -14.47 -4.18 -12.18
C ARG A 174 -15.67 -4.69 -12.97
N LYS A 175 -15.43 -5.61 -13.89
CA LYS A 175 -16.48 -6.24 -14.70
C LYS A 175 -17.45 -6.88 -13.72
N ARG A 176 -18.68 -6.35 -13.66
CA ARG A 176 -19.74 -6.94 -12.84
C ARG A 176 -20.17 -8.21 -13.56
N TYR A 177 -20.09 -9.33 -12.85
CA TYR A 177 -20.54 -10.61 -13.34
C TYR A 177 -21.95 -10.86 -12.82
N ASP A 178 -22.83 -11.26 -13.73
CA ASP A 178 -24.19 -11.63 -13.41
C ASP A 178 -24.25 -12.89 -12.53
N GLU A 179 -25.28 -13.02 -11.69
CA GLU A 179 -25.33 -14.05 -10.66
C GLU A 179 -25.50 -15.46 -11.25
N GLU A 180 -26.33 -15.60 -12.28
CA GLU A 180 -26.49 -16.86 -13.01
C GLU A 180 -25.17 -17.32 -13.67
N PHE A 181 -24.36 -16.36 -14.10
CA PHE A 181 -23.05 -16.64 -14.66
C PHE A 181 -22.08 -17.14 -13.58
N LYS A 182 -22.10 -16.57 -12.36
CA LYS A 182 -21.31 -17.08 -11.23
C LYS A 182 -21.68 -18.50 -10.88
N GLN A 183 -22.98 -18.79 -10.77
CA GLN A 183 -23.47 -20.13 -10.42
C GLN A 183 -23.06 -21.18 -11.45
N ARG A 184 -23.15 -20.87 -12.76
CA ARG A 184 -22.67 -21.78 -13.82
C ARG A 184 -21.18 -22.07 -13.72
N ALA A 185 -20.36 -21.08 -13.34
CA ALA A 185 -18.93 -21.26 -13.14
C ALA A 185 -18.65 -22.16 -11.93
N ILE A 186 -19.33 -21.93 -10.80
CA ILE A 186 -19.20 -22.73 -9.58
C ILE A 186 -19.63 -24.18 -9.82
N LYS A 187 -20.77 -24.41 -10.49
CA LYS A 187 -21.26 -25.77 -10.82
C LYS A 187 -20.22 -26.59 -11.61
N LYS A 188 -19.46 -25.95 -12.52
CA LYS A 188 -18.38 -26.62 -13.26
C LYS A 188 -17.19 -26.97 -12.37
N LEU A 189 -16.88 -26.14 -11.37
CA LEU A 189 -15.79 -26.40 -10.41
C LEU A 189 -16.16 -27.54 -9.45
N VAL A 190 -17.40 -27.54 -8.94
CA VAL A 190 -17.93 -28.61 -8.08
C VAL A 190 -17.98 -29.95 -8.83
N ALA A 191 -18.26 -29.94 -10.14
CA ALA A 191 -18.15 -31.11 -11.01
C ALA A 191 -16.71 -31.60 -11.25
N GLY A 192 -15.71 -31.11 -10.50
CA GLY A 192 -14.33 -31.56 -10.54
C GLY A 192 -13.50 -31.03 -11.72
N ARG A 193 -14.03 -30.06 -12.50
CA ARG A 193 -13.21 -29.47 -13.57
C ARG A 193 -12.14 -28.56 -12.98
N ARG A 194 -10.94 -28.64 -13.56
CA ARG A 194 -9.81 -27.82 -13.13
C ARG A 194 -10.11 -26.33 -13.32
N MET A 195 -9.77 -25.53 -12.31
CA MET A 195 -10.12 -24.10 -12.21
C MET A 195 -9.54 -23.26 -13.35
N ASP A 196 -8.34 -23.59 -13.82
CA ASP A 196 -7.65 -22.97 -14.95
C ASP A 196 -8.43 -23.13 -16.27
N LYS A 197 -8.99 -24.32 -16.52
CA LYS A 197 -9.80 -24.60 -17.71
C LYS A 197 -11.13 -23.86 -17.68
N VAL A 198 -11.75 -23.76 -16.51
CA VAL A 198 -13.01 -23.01 -16.33
C VAL A 198 -12.77 -21.51 -16.49
N ALA A 199 -11.72 -20.98 -15.87
CA ALA A 199 -11.29 -19.58 -16.01
C ALA A 199 -11.07 -19.19 -17.48
N LYS A 200 -10.27 -19.98 -18.21
CA LYS A 200 -9.98 -19.75 -19.62
C LYS A 200 -11.22 -19.88 -20.50
N GLY A 201 -12.06 -20.88 -20.26
CA GLY A 201 -13.28 -21.13 -21.05
C GLY A 201 -14.36 -20.05 -20.85
N MET A 202 -14.35 -19.34 -19.72
CA MET A 202 -15.37 -18.34 -19.39
C MET A 202 -14.83 -16.89 -19.43
N GLY A 203 -13.53 -16.70 -19.70
CA GLY A 203 -12.91 -15.37 -19.71
C GLY A 203 -12.92 -14.69 -18.32
N VAL A 204 -12.83 -15.49 -17.26
CA VAL A 204 -12.85 -15.01 -15.87
C VAL A 204 -11.47 -15.23 -15.23
N PRO A 205 -10.90 -14.25 -14.52
CA PRO A 205 -9.67 -14.47 -13.78
C PRO A 205 -9.82 -15.56 -12.71
N GLU A 206 -8.82 -16.42 -12.56
CA GLU A 206 -8.83 -17.52 -11.59
C GLU A 206 -9.07 -17.02 -10.15
N ASN A 207 -8.49 -15.86 -9.81
CA ASN A 207 -8.66 -15.25 -8.49
C ASN A 207 -10.11 -14.86 -8.19
N THR A 208 -10.90 -14.53 -9.22
CA THR A 208 -12.32 -14.24 -9.09
C THR A 208 -13.12 -15.51 -8.80
N LEU A 209 -12.82 -16.62 -9.50
CA LEU A 209 -13.45 -17.91 -9.24
C LEU A 209 -13.15 -18.42 -7.83
N ARG A 210 -11.90 -18.26 -7.36
CA ARG A 210 -11.49 -18.64 -5.99
C ARG A 210 -12.27 -17.85 -4.93
N LYS A 211 -12.47 -16.55 -5.14
CA LYS A 211 -13.30 -15.72 -4.24
C LYS A 211 -14.75 -16.18 -4.22
N TRP A 212 -15.35 -16.48 -5.38
CA TRP A 212 -16.73 -16.97 -5.43
C TRP A 212 -16.91 -18.30 -4.71
N LEU A 213 -15.96 -19.22 -4.87
CA LEU A 213 -15.97 -20.50 -4.14
C LEU A 213 -15.87 -20.28 -2.63
N SER A 214 -14.94 -19.43 -2.18
CA SER A 214 -14.77 -19.12 -0.76
C SER A 214 -16.00 -18.43 -0.14
N HIS A 215 -16.75 -17.64 -0.92
CA HIS A 215 -17.97 -17.00 -0.43
C HIS A 215 -19.15 -17.98 -0.31
N GLN A 216 -19.15 -19.11 -1.03
CA GLN A 216 -20.16 -20.15 -0.86
C GLN A 216 -19.94 -20.95 0.44
N ASP A 217 -18.69 -21.26 0.77
CA ASP A 217 -18.36 -22.03 1.98
C ASP A 217 -18.60 -21.23 3.27
N VAL A 218 -18.56 -19.90 3.21
CA VAL A 218 -18.74 -19.00 4.37
C VAL A 218 -20.18 -18.49 4.49
N GLY A 219 -21.01 -18.68 3.45
CA GLY A 219 -22.40 -18.20 3.39
C GLY A 219 -23.45 -19.31 3.51
N GLY A 220 -23.12 -20.43 4.16
CA GLY A 220 -24.01 -21.57 4.34
C GLY A 220 -25.23 -21.28 5.22
N GLU A 221 -26.21 -20.55 4.67
CA GLU A 221 -27.61 -20.39 5.11
C GLU A 221 -28.20 -19.37 4.10
N SER A 222 -28.84 -19.71 2.99
CA SER A 222 -30.12 -20.40 2.89
C SER A 222 -30.56 -20.30 1.42
N ASN A 223 -30.48 -21.38 0.65
CA ASN A 223 -31.42 -21.58 -0.46
C ASN A 223 -31.49 -23.06 -0.83
N SER A 224 -32.52 -23.69 -0.29
CA SER A 224 -33.06 -25.00 -0.64
C SER A 224 -33.21 -25.18 -2.15
N LEU A 225 -32.52 -26.19 -2.69
CA LEU A 225 -32.85 -26.79 -3.99
C LEU A 225 -33.97 -27.81 -3.78
N PRO A 226 -35.10 -27.72 -4.52
CA PRO A 226 -36.03 -28.84 -4.62
C PRO A 226 -35.40 -29.94 -5.50
N LEU A 227 -35.62 -31.19 -5.09
CA LEU A 227 -35.25 -32.42 -5.80
C LEU A 227 -36.01 -32.56 -7.11
#